data_AF-A0A7C3L528-F1
#
_entry.id   AF-A0A7C3L528-F1
#
_cell.length_a   1.000
_cell.length_b   1.000
_cell.length_c   1.000
_cell.angle_alpha   90.00
_cell.angle_beta   90.00
_cell.angle_gamma   90.00
#
_symmetry.space_group_name_H-M   'P 1'
#
loop_
_entity.id
_entity.type
_entity.pdbx_description
1 polymer ?
#
loop_
_entity_poly.entity_id
_entity_poly.type
_entity_poly.pdbx_seq_one_letter_code
_entity_poly.pdbx_strand_id
1 'polypeptide(L)'
;MHKLVVLLGLFLTSTTLFAAYDVKIGVYKNGENLRHNIARVDNTKYRKSIIVERKNRLYYAHAVLVSNRDAKNALHAYKRVFKDAFISKNQVEIKNVVKKVKVPEKIKHINAKALLENKTIYLCYEKGPKHLKDRVVQMVFSKEYVTYNPLKKMATPVQMPYEFKDNNLTLHLSEMKITHHIYKEAPKFLYAQSIIDGLVVNKLRYYFDEKAALEYVNNH
;
A
#
# COMPACT_ATOMS: atom_id res chain seq x y z
N MET A 1 0.16 -5.85 46.62
CA MET A 1 -0.11 -6.59 45.36
C MET A 1 0.04 -5.63 44.19
N HIS A 2 1.18 -5.65 43.49
CA HIS A 2 1.44 -4.78 42.35
C HIS A 2 1.79 -5.63 41.15
N LYS A 3 0.95 -5.66 40.12
CA LYS A 3 1.37 -6.15 38.80
C LYS A 3 0.77 -5.31 37.68
N LEU A 4 1.55 -4.28 37.35
CA LEU A 4 1.92 -3.80 36.02
C LEU A 4 0.82 -3.86 34.94
N VAL A 5 0.19 -2.71 34.75
CA VAL A 5 -0.37 -2.31 33.45
C VAL A 5 0.82 -2.08 32.51
N VAL A 6 1.15 -3.07 31.68
CA VAL A 6 2.16 -2.87 30.62
C VAL A 6 1.49 -2.10 29.49
N LEU A 7 1.70 -0.79 29.55
CA LEU A 7 1.41 0.18 28.51
C LEU A 7 2.08 -0.28 27.20
N LEU A 8 1.28 -0.78 26.26
CA LEU A 8 1.73 -1.27 24.95
C LEU A 8 2.06 -0.09 24.02
N GLY A 9 3.12 0.65 24.36
CA GLY A 9 3.73 1.68 23.52
C GLY A 9 4.86 1.09 22.68
N LEU A 10 4.54 0.19 21.75
CA LEU A 10 5.52 -0.29 20.77
C LEU A 10 5.26 0.39 19.43
N PHE A 11 6.12 1.38 19.16
CA PHE A 11 6.24 2.10 17.90
C PHE A 11 6.52 1.12 16.76
N LEU A 12 5.46 0.64 16.11
CA LEU A 12 5.54 0.15 14.75
C LEU A 12 5.64 1.40 13.86
N THR A 13 6.83 1.65 13.32
CA THR A 13 7.02 2.58 12.20
C THR A 13 6.37 1.99 10.96
N SER A 14 5.04 2.07 10.91
CA SER A 14 4.22 1.67 9.77
C SER A 14 4.60 2.52 8.56
N THR A 15 5.27 1.90 7.59
CA THR A 15 5.62 2.51 6.31
C THR A 15 4.35 2.74 5.50
N THR A 16 3.91 3.99 5.46
CA THR A 16 2.64 4.34 4.84
C THR A 16 2.75 4.43 3.33
N LEU A 17 2.54 3.33 2.60
CA LEU A 17 2.48 3.34 1.14
C LEU A 17 1.15 3.94 0.63
N PHE A 18 0.07 3.80 1.40
CA PHE A 18 -1.30 4.23 1.06
C PHE A 18 -2.14 4.40 2.35
N ALA A 19 -3.25 5.15 2.47
CA ALA A 19 -4.24 5.07 3.57
C ALA A 19 -5.01 3.81 3.45
N ALA A 20 -4.29 2.80 3.88
CA ALA A 20 -4.90 1.76 4.63
C ALA A 20 -5.17 2.19 6.08
N TYR A 21 -6.15 1.53 6.64
CA TYR A 21 -6.46 1.45 8.04
C TYR A 21 -5.95 0.09 8.48
N ASP A 22 -5.04 0.10 9.44
CA ASP A 22 -4.54 -1.12 10.06
C ASP A 22 -5.47 -1.51 11.21
N VAL A 23 -6.21 -2.60 11.04
CA VAL A 23 -7.06 -3.17 12.06
C VAL A 23 -6.25 -4.24 12.80
N LYS A 24 -5.81 -3.91 14.02
CA LYS A 24 -5.14 -4.85 14.91
C LYS A 24 -6.18 -5.78 15.51
N ILE A 25 -5.98 -7.09 15.37
CA ILE A 25 -6.95 -8.10 15.80
C ILE A 25 -6.52 -8.72 17.13
N GLY A 26 -5.27 -9.17 17.22
CA GLY A 26 -4.75 -9.74 18.47
C GLY A 26 -3.36 -10.36 18.35
N VAL A 27 -2.81 -10.74 19.49
CA VAL A 27 -1.50 -11.38 19.62
C VAL A 27 -1.65 -12.68 20.39
N TYR A 28 -1.13 -13.78 19.84
CA TYR A 28 -1.32 -15.13 20.36
C TYR A 28 0.02 -15.84 20.51
N LYS A 29 0.16 -16.67 21.55
CA LYS A 29 1.31 -17.57 21.70
C LYS A 29 1.20 -18.83 20.83
N ASN A 30 -0.03 -19.27 20.56
CA ASN A 30 -0.33 -20.48 19.81
C ASN A 30 -1.01 -20.11 18.48
N GLY A 31 -0.36 -20.47 17.37
CA GLY A 31 -0.85 -20.18 16.02
C GLY A 31 -2.08 -20.99 15.61
N GLU A 32 -2.26 -22.21 16.13
CA GLU A 32 -3.44 -23.05 15.84
C GLU A 32 -4.70 -22.46 16.49
N ASN A 33 -4.60 -22.02 17.74
CA ASN A 33 -5.71 -21.36 18.42
C ASN A 33 -6.08 -20.03 17.72
N LEU A 34 -5.08 -19.27 17.26
CA LEU A 34 -5.33 -18.09 16.43
C LEU A 34 -6.07 -18.45 15.13
N ARG A 35 -5.61 -19.47 14.39
CA ARG A 35 -6.28 -19.92 13.15
C ARG A 35 -7.70 -20.42 13.39
N HIS A 36 -7.93 -21.15 14.49
CA HIS A 36 -9.26 -21.59 14.88
C HIS A 36 -10.20 -20.40 15.14
N ASN A 37 -9.72 -19.37 15.85
CA ASN A 37 -10.51 -18.16 16.05
C ASN A 37 -10.73 -17.36 14.75
N ILE A 38 -9.72 -17.29 13.87
CA ILE A 38 -9.88 -16.67 12.54
C ILE A 38 -10.99 -17.38 11.74
N ALA A 39 -11.05 -18.71 11.78
CA ALA A 39 -12.07 -19.49 11.08
C ALA A 39 -13.51 -19.13 11.51
N ARG A 40 -13.69 -18.73 12.77
CA ARG A 40 -14.96 -18.30 13.38
C ARG A 40 -15.42 -16.90 12.98
N VAL A 41 -14.65 -16.15 12.20
CA VAL A 41 -15.09 -14.87 11.64
C VAL A 41 -16.08 -15.14 10.50
N ASP A 42 -17.37 -14.90 10.75
CA ASP A 42 -18.47 -15.21 9.81
C ASP A 42 -18.34 -14.54 8.45
N ASN A 43 -17.81 -13.31 8.42
CA ASN A 43 -17.70 -12.56 7.19
C ASN A 43 -16.48 -13.03 6.38
N THR A 44 -16.73 -13.87 5.37
CA THR A 44 -15.69 -14.44 4.51
C THR A 44 -14.78 -13.40 3.85
N LYS A 45 -15.31 -12.23 3.44
CA LYS A 45 -14.51 -11.13 2.87
C LYS A 45 -13.47 -10.66 3.89
N TYR A 46 -13.90 -10.35 5.12
CA TYR A 46 -13.00 -9.83 6.14
C TYR A 46 -12.10 -10.92 6.74
N ARG A 47 -12.59 -12.15 6.89
CA ARG A 47 -11.78 -13.29 7.32
C ARG A 47 -10.55 -13.52 6.43
N LYS A 48 -10.73 -13.44 5.11
CA LYS A 48 -9.62 -13.59 4.15
C LYS A 48 -8.60 -12.46 4.23
N SER A 49 -9.02 -11.26 4.63
CA SER A 49 -8.12 -10.12 4.77
C SER A 49 -7.24 -10.13 6.04
N ILE A 50 -7.37 -11.17 6.88
CA ILE A 50 -6.57 -11.32 8.10
C ILE A 50 -5.19 -11.87 7.75
N ILE A 51 -4.17 -11.06 7.97
CA ILE A 51 -2.75 -11.41 7.85
C ILE A 51 -2.26 -11.90 9.21
N VAL A 52 -1.53 -13.01 9.22
CA VAL A 52 -0.88 -13.56 10.42
C VAL A 52 0.63 -13.50 10.26
N GLU A 53 1.30 -12.71 11.09
CA GLU A 53 2.76 -12.62 11.14
C GLU A 53 3.29 -13.35 12.37
N ARG A 54 4.36 -14.16 12.20
CA ARG A 54 5.08 -14.76 13.34
C ARG A 54 6.30 -13.92 13.67
N LYS A 55 6.40 -13.40 14.90
CA LYS A 55 7.58 -12.66 15.38
C LYS A 55 8.01 -13.20 16.74
N ASN A 56 9.27 -13.62 16.83
CA ASN A 56 10.01 -14.16 17.98
C ASN A 56 9.45 -15.41 18.69
N ARG A 57 8.13 -15.56 18.81
CA ARG A 57 7.36 -16.72 19.34
C ARG A 57 5.86 -16.41 19.39
N LEU A 58 5.47 -15.21 18.97
CA LEU A 58 4.10 -14.72 18.99
C LEU A 58 3.56 -14.63 17.56
N TYR A 59 2.26 -14.82 17.45
CA TYR A 59 1.50 -14.70 16.22
C TYR A 59 0.64 -13.44 16.30
N TYR A 60 0.86 -12.53 15.37
CA TYR A 60 0.18 -11.24 15.29
C TYR A 60 -0.84 -11.31 14.17
N ALA A 61 -2.11 -11.06 14.49
CA ALA A 61 -3.17 -10.94 13.49
C ALA A 61 -3.54 -9.49 13.26
N HIS A 62 -3.58 -9.08 12.01
CA HIS A 62 -4.05 -7.75 11.61
C HIS A 62 -4.68 -7.78 10.21
N ALA A 63 -5.36 -6.70 9.82
CA ALA A 63 -5.87 -6.51 8.46
C ALA A 63 -5.60 -5.08 7.99
N VAL A 64 -5.27 -4.91 6.71
CA VAL A 64 -4.88 -3.63 6.12
C VAL A 64 -5.93 -3.23 5.08
N LEU A 65 -6.77 -2.24 5.36
CA LEU A 65 -7.96 -1.90 4.55
C LEU A 65 -7.97 -0.46 4.05
N VAL A 66 -8.26 -0.23 2.77
CA VAL A 66 -8.09 1.09 2.11
C VAL A 66 -9.17 2.14 2.41
N SER A 67 -10.28 1.77 3.07
CA SER A 67 -11.37 2.70 3.37
C SER A 67 -11.76 2.66 4.85
N ASN A 68 -12.09 3.82 5.43
CA ASN A 68 -12.57 3.91 6.81
C ASN A 68 -13.85 3.07 7.00
N ARG A 69 -14.71 3.05 5.98
CA ARG A 69 -15.94 2.28 5.99
C ARG A 69 -15.66 0.78 6.06
N ASP A 70 -14.77 0.27 5.22
CA ASP A 70 -14.36 -1.14 5.26
C ASP A 70 -13.62 -1.46 6.56
N ALA A 71 -12.77 -0.57 7.05
CA ALA A 71 -12.09 -0.72 8.34
C ALA A 71 -13.07 -0.86 9.52
N LYS A 72 -14.11 -0.02 9.56
CA LYS A 72 -15.17 -0.10 10.57
C LYS A 72 -16.00 -1.37 10.43
N ASN A 73 -16.36 -1.75 9.21
CA ASN A 73 -17.12 -2.97 8.95
C ASN A 73 -16.32 -4.23 9.32
N ALA A 74 -15.04 -4.27 8.96
CA ALA A 74 -14.13 -5.34 9.31
C ALA A 74 -13.90 -5.40 10.82
N LEU A 75 -13.67 -4.25 11.48
CA LEU A 75 -13.58 -4.18 12.93
C LEU A 75 -14.83 -4.75 13.61
N HIS A 76 -16.03 -4.41 13.12
CA HIS A 76 -17.28 -4.95 13.64
C HIS A 76 -17.34 -6.47 13.49
N ALA A 77 -16.93 -7.00 12.33
CA ALA A 77 -16.86 -8.44 12.10
C ALA A 77 -15.85 -9.13 13.02
N TYR A 78 -14.65 -8.55 13.19
CA TYR A 78 -13.61 -9.11 14.05
C TYR A 78 -13.99 -9.08 15.52
N LYS A 79 -14.62 -8.01 16.00
CA LYS A 79 -15.02 -7.85 17.42
C LYS A 79 -15.98 -8.93 17.93
N ARG A 80 -16.70 -9.63 17.04
CA ARG A 80 -17.54 -10.78 17.42
C ARG A 80 -16.73 -11.95 17.96
N VAL A 81 -15.47 -12.08 17.53
CA VAL A 81 -14.56 -13.15 17.94
C VAL A 81 -13.40 -12.60 18.78
N PHE A 82 -12.84 -11.48 18.36
CA PHE A 82 -11.67 -10.82 18.94
C PHE A 82 -12.09 -9.52 19.62
N LYS A 83 -12.52 -9.60 20.90
CA LYS A 83 -13.11 -8.47 21.62
C LYS A 83 -12.19 -7.24 21.69
N ASP A 84 -10.88 -7.48 21.75
CA ASP A 84 -9.85 -6.45 21.86
C ASP A 84 -9.39 -5.89 20.51
N ALA A 85 -10.00 -6.30 19.39
CA ALA A 85 -9.64 -5.76 18.08
C ALA A 85 -9.90 -4.24 18.04
N PHE A 86 -8.99 -3.50 17.39
CA PHE A 86 -9.09 -2.05 17.24
C PHE A 86 -8.47 -1.56 15.93
N ILE A 87 -8.94 -0.41 15.45
CA ILE A 87 -8.29 0.30 14.35
C ILE A 87 -7.13 1.11 14.95
N SER A 88 -5.91 0.87 14.47
CA SER A 88 -4.73 1.60 14.89
C SER A 88 -4.89 3.10 14.62
N LYS A 89 -4.50 3.94 15.59
CA LYS A 89 -4.49 5.40 15.44
C LYS A 89 -3.45 5.87 14.43
N ASN A 90 -2.43 5.05 14.17
CA ASN A 90 -1.50 5.26 13.08
C ASN A 90 -2.26 4.94 11.79
N GLN A 91 -2.91 5.96 11.23
CA GLN A 91 -3.38 5.88 9.86
C GLN A 91 -2.18 5.54 8.98
N VAL A 92 -2.29 4.49 8.20
CA VAL A 92 -1.54 4.48 6.95
C VAL A 92 -2.17 5.65 6.16
N GLU A 93 -1.43 6.48 5.43
CA GLU A 93 -2.00 7.70 4.83
C GLU A 93 -2.08 7.65 3.28
N ILE A 94 -3.29 7.85 2.74
CA ILE A 94 -3.85 8.10 1.39
C ILE A 94 -4.81 9.19 1.80
N LYS A 95 -4.41 10.44 1.61
CA LYS A 95 -5.38 11.52 1.49
C LYS A 95 -5.41 11.90 0.02
N ASN A 96 -6.23 11.22 -0.77
CA ASN A 96 -6.77 11.87 -1.95
C ASN A 96 -8.21 11.43 -2.14
N VAL A 97 -9.02 12.43 -2.44
CA VAL A 97 -10.43 12.36 -2.77
C VAL A 97 -10.64 11.27 -3.85
N VAL A 98 -11.28 10.16 -3.47
CA VAL A 98 -11.77 9.13 -4.39
C VAL A 98 -12.86 9.76 -5.25
N LYS A 99 -12.48 10.40 -6.36
CA LYS A 99 -13.42 10.70 -7.44
C LYS A 99 -13.43 9.49 -8.37
N LYS A 100 -14.62 9.00 -8.74
CA LYS A 100 -14.79 8.18 -9.95
C LYS A 100 -14.41 9.06 -11.14
N VAL A 101 -13.12 9.13 -11.46
CA VAL A 101 -12.65 9.78 -12.66
C VAL A 101 -12.79 8.75 -13.77
N LYS A 102 -13.68 9.00 -14.73
CA LYS A 102 -13.71 8.22 -15.97
C LYS A 102 -12.31 8.27 -16.57
N VAL A 103 -11.73 7.10 -16.84
CA VAL A 103 -10.50 6.97 -17.62
C VAL A 103 -10.74 7.72 -18.94
N PRO A 104 -9.90 8.70 -19.33
CA PRO A 104 -10.12 9.45 -20.55
C PRO A 104 -10.25 8.52 -21.76
N GLU A 105 -11.29 8.69 -22.59
CA GLU A 105 -11.61 7.80 -23.72
C GLU A 105 -10.68 7.96 -24.95
N LYS A 106 -9.71 8.88 -24.91
CA LYS A 106 -8.74 9.09 -26.01
C LYS A 106 -7.32 9.04 -25.46
N ILE A 107 -6.80 7.83 -25.28
CA ILE A 107 -5.44 7.59 -24.84
C ILE A 107 -4.65 7.08 -26.04
N LYS A 108 -3.60 7.82 -26.42
CA LYS A 108 -2.60 7.34 -27.37
C LYS A 108 -2.00 6.05 -26.79
N HIS A 109 -1.90 4.99 -27.58
CA HIS A 109 -1.31 3.74 -27.11
C HIS A 109 0.13 4.03 -26.63
N ILE A 110 0.42 3.75 -25.35
CA ILE A 110 1.72 3.97 -24.72
C ILE A 110 2.22 2.59 -24.32
N ASN A 111 3.29 2.12 -24.97
CA ASN A 111 3.89 0.83 -24.63
C ASN A 111 4.64 0.95 -23.30
N ALA A 112 3.91 0.75 -22.19
CA ALA A 112 4.43 0.85 -20.83
C ALA A 112 5.64 -0.07 -20.61
N LYS A 113 5.58 -1.29 -21.18
CA LYS A 113 6.65 -2.28 -21.10
C LYS A 113 7.93 -1.73 -21.72
N ALA A 114 7.88 -1.25 -22.97
CA ALA A 114 9.05 -0.70 -23.65
C ALA A 114 9.65 0.52 -22.93
N LEU A 115 8.82 1.30 -22.24
CA LEU A 115 9.27 2.50 -21.54
C LEU A 115 9.89 2.20 -20.18
N LEU A 116 9.52 1.10 -19.51
CA LEU A 116 9.84 0.87 -18.10
C LEU A 116 10.63 -0.42 -17.82
N GLU A 117 10.47 -1.47 -18.63
CA GLU A 117 11.16 -2.75 -18.43
C GLU A 117 12.68 -2.56 -18.44
N ASN A 118 13.37 -3.18 -17.49
CA ASN A 118 14.83 -3.06 -17.28
C ASN A 118 15.33 -1.63 -17.04
N LYS A 119 14.45 -0.71 -16.63
CA LYS A 119 14.84 0.67 -16.29
C LYS A 119 14.74 0.93 -14.79
N THR A 120 15.45 1.97 -14.36
CA THR A 120 15.20 2.61 -13.07
C THR A 120 14.35 3.84 -13.32
N ILE A 121 13.30 4.02 -12.52
CA ILE A 121 12.47 5.23 -12.52
C ILE A 121 12.32 5.78 -11.10
N TYR A 122 11.81 7.00 -11.02
CA TYR A 122 11.55 7.70 -9.77
C TYR A 122 10.09 8.13 -9.72
N LEU A 123 9.31 7.41 -8.91
CA LEU A 123 7.90 7.67 -8.69
C LEU A 123 7.71 8.82 -7.71
N CYS A 124 6.93 9.81 -8.13
CA CYS A 124 6.49 10.94 -7.32
C CYS A 124 4.96 11.03 -7.30
N TYR A 125 4.38 11.44 -6.18
CA TYR A 125 2.93 11.67 -6.06
C TYR A 125 2.60 13.11 -6.50
N GLU A 126 1.68 13.25 -7.45
CA GLU A 126 1.29 14.57 -7.96
C GLU A 126 0.37 15.32 -6.98
N LYS A 127 -0.53 14.56 -6.36
CA LYS A 127 -1.44 15.04 -5.32
C LYS A 127 -1.39 14.07 -4.17
N GLY A 128 -1.67 14.53 -2.97
CA GLY A 128 -1.70 13.67 -1.79
C GLY A 128 -1.45 14.43 -0.50
N PRO A 129 -1.52 13.73 0.62
CA PRO A 129 -1.03 14.24 1.89
C PRO A 129 0.47 14.52 1.80
N LYS A 130 0.93 15.48 2.61
CA LYS A 130 2.28 16.03 2.55
C LYS A 130 3.37 14.96 2.55
N HIS A 131 3.30 13.97 3.43
CA HIS A 131 4.29 12.90 3.48
C HIS A 131 4.33 11.98 2.25
N LEU A 132 3.31 11.96 1.37
CA LEU A 132 3.40 11.27 0.07
C LEU A 132 3.99 12.19 -1.00
N LYS A 133 3.61 13.47 -1.01
CA LYS A 133 4.18 14.49 -1.92
C LYS A 133 5.69 14.64 -1.72
N ASP A 134 6.14 14.57 -0.47
CA ASP A 134 7.54 14.78 -0.10
C ASP A 134 8.43 13.53 -0.37
N ARG A 135 7.86 12.46 -0.93
CA ARG A 135 8.56 11.20 -1.19
C ARG A 135 8.90 11.03 -2.66
N VAL A 136 10.14 10.60 -2.88
CA VAL A 136 10.58 9.98 -4.12
C VAL A 136 10.80 8.50 -3.85
N VAL A 137 10.25 7.65 -4.71
CA VAL A 137 10.48 6.21 -4.66
C VAL A 137 11.22 5.80 -5.91
N GLN A 138 12.41 5.27 -5.74
CA GLN A 138 13.14 4.60 -6.81
C GLN A 138 12.50 3.24 -7.07
N MET A 139 12.09 3.00 -8.31
CA MET A 139 11.61 1.71 -8.77
C MET A 139 12.61 1.14 -9.78
N VAL A 140 13.23 0.02 -9.44
CA VAL A 140 14.21 -0.66 -10.30
C VAL A 140 13.53 -1.90 -10.89
N PHE A 141 13.19 -1.86 -12.18
CA PHE A 141 12.56 -2.97 -12.87
C PHE A 141 13.61 -3.99 -13.31
N SER A 142 13.46 -5.23 -12.85
CA SER A 142 14.17 -6.40 -13.38
C SER A 142 13.22 -7.23 -14.23
N LYS A 143 13.69 -8.36 -14.76
CA LYS A 143 12.87 -9.27 -15.57
C LYS A 143 11.69 -9.89 -14.80
N GLU A 144 11.83 -10.10 -13.50
CA GLU A 144 10.87 -10.87 -12.69
C GLU A 144 10.24 -10.06 -11.56
N TYR A 145 10.90 -8.99 -11.12
CA TYR A 145 10.47 -8.19 -9.97
C TYR A 145 10.78 -6.72 -10.18
N VAL A 146 10.07 -5.87 -9.46
CA VAL A 146 10.45 -4.47 -9.29
C VAL A 146 10.87 -4.25 -7.85
N THR A 147 12.02 -3.61 -7.67
CA THR A 147 12.47 -3.17 -6.34
C THR A 147 11.91 -1.77 -6.10
N TYR A 148 11.11 -1.62 -5.04
CA TYR A 148 10.51 -0.39 -4.58
C TYR A 148 11.33 0.17 -3.40
N ASN A 149 12.05 1.26 -3.62
CA ASN A 149 13.01 1.82 -2.67
C ASN A 149 12.74 3.32 -2.38
N PRO A 150 12.17 3.68 -1.21
CA PRO A 150 11.97 5.08 -0.83
C PRO A 150 13.29 5.80 -0.52
N LEU A 151 13.65 6.86 -1.26
CA LEU A 151 14.99 7.49 -1.16
C LEU A 151 15.21 8.32 0.13
N LYS A 152 14.17 9.02 0.62
CA LYS A 152 14.29 9.95 1.77
C LYS A 152 14.01 9.31 3.14
N LYS A 153 13.68 8.02 3.20
CA LYS A 153 13.38 7.33 4.47
C LYS A 153 14.25 6.08 4.56
N MET A 154 14.76 5.78 5.76
CA MET A 154 15.38 4.49 6.08
C MET A 154 14.32 3.37 6.09
N ALA A 155 13.66 3.16 4.95
CA ALA A 155 12.73 2.08 4.73
C ALA A 155 13.46 0.99 3.94
N THR A 156 13.28 -0.26 4.35
CA THR A 156 13.82 -1.39 3.62
C THR A 156 13.19 -1.46 2.23
N PRO A 157 13.99 -1.60 1.15
CA PRO A 157 13.47 -1.85 -0.18
C PRO A 157 12.56 -3.08 -0.20
N VAL A 158 11.49 -3.02 -0.99
CA VAL A 158 10.54 -4.13 -1.15
C VAL A 158 10.62 -4.62 -2.59
N GLN A 159 10.84 -5.93 -2.78
CA GLN A 159 10.70 -6.56 -4.09
C GLN A 159 9.28 -7.08 -4.25
N MET A 160 8.69 -6.82 -5.41
CA MET A 160 7.35 -7.33 -5.74
C MET A 160 7.29 -7.80 -7.18
N PRO A 161 6.59 -8.91 -7.47
CA PRO A 161 6.26 -9.28 -8.83
C PRO A 161 5.45 -8.16 -9.49
N TYR A 162 5.59 -8.03 -10.80
CA TYR A 162 4.82 -7.09 -11.58
C TYR A 162 4.48 -7.67 -12.96
N GLU A 163 3.46 -7.11 -13.59
CA GLU A 163 3.09 -7.43 -14.96
C GLU A 163 2.80 -6.14 -15.74
N PHE A 164 3.15 -6.13 -17.02
CA PHE A 164 2.69 -5.13 -17.96
C PHE A 164 1.55 -5.68 -18.80
N LYS A 165 0.46 -4.93 -18.89
CA LYS A 165 -0.63 -5.20 -19.83
C LYS A 165 -1.06 -3.88 -20.47
N ASP A 166 -0.75 -3.72 -21.76
CA ASP A 166 -0.94 -2.48 -22.50
C ASP A 166 -0.25 -1.29 -21.80
N ASN A 167 -1.03 -0.27 -21.46
CA ASN A 167 -0.61 0.92 -20.75
C ASN A 167 -0.55 0.72 -19.21
N ASN A 168 -0.81 -0.48 -18.71
CA ASN A 168 -0.91 -0.75 -17.28
C ASN A 168 0.33 -1.48 -16.75
N LEU A 169 0.84 -0.99 -15.63
CA LEU A 169 1.78 -1.69 -14.77
C LEU A 169 1.02 -2.19 -13.54
N THR A 170 0.90 -3.49 -13.33
CA THR A 170 0.30 -4.03 -12.10
C THR A 170 1.40 -4.53 -11.16
N LEU A 171 1.39 -4.05 -9.92
CA LEU A 171 2.27 -4.46 -8.84
C LEU A 171 1.54 -5.46 -7.92
N HIS A 172 2.16 -6.60 -7.65
CA HIS A 172 1.60 -7.66 -6.80
C HIS A 172 2.16 -7.58 -5.38
N LEU A 173 1.42 -6.93 -4.48
CA LEU A 173 1.76 -6.77 -3.06
C LEU A 173 0.99 -7.80 -2.24
N SER A 174 1.53 -9.02 -2.12
CA SER A 174 0.83 -10.15 -1.50
C SER A 174 -0.54 -10.39 -2.16
N GLU A 175 -1.65 -10.18 -1.45
CA GLU A 175 -3.02 -10.33 -1.99
C GLU A 175 -3.57 -9.06 -2.65
N MET A 176 -2.83 -7.95 -2.61
CA MET A 176 -3.23 -6.68 -3.19
C MET A 176 -2.62 -6.49 -4.59
N LYS A 177 -3.45 -6.06 -5.54
CA LYS A 177 -3.01 -5.60 -6.86
C LYS A 177 -3.12 -4.09 -6.94
N ILE A 178 -2.02 -3.43 -7.24
CA ILE A 178 -2.01 -1.99 -7.53
C ILE A 178 -1.72 -1.80 -8.99
N THR A 179 -2.66 -1.24 -9.73
CA THR A 179 -2.48 -0.97 -11.16
C THR A 179 -2.13 0.49 -11.36
N HIS A 180 -0.99 0.75 -11.97
CA HIS A 180 -0.56 2.06 -12.43
C HIS A 180 -0.88 2.19 -13.92
N HIS A 181 -1.91 2.96 -14.23
CA HIS A 181 -2.34 3.22 -15.60
C HIS A 181 -1.59 4.43 -16.17
N ILE A 182 -0.75 4.21 -17.18
CA ILE A 182 0.06 5.25 -17.83
C ILE A 182 -0.73 5.84 -19.00
N TYR A 183 -1.01 7.14 -18.92
CA TYR A 183 -1.96 7.78 -19.85
C TYR A 183 -1.36 8.94 -20.66
N LYS A 184 -0.16 9.40 -20.32
CA LYS A 184 0.53 10.47 -21.05
C LYS A 184 2.03 10.41 -20.84
N GLU A 185 2.78 10.58 -21.92
CA GLU A 185 4.23 10.76 -21.91
C GLU A 185 4.59 12.25 -21.98
N ALA A 186 5.62 12.65 -21.23
CA ALA A 186 6.24 13.97 -21.27
C ALA A 186 7.76 13.80 -21.38
N PRO A 187 8.51 14.85 -21.80
CA PRO A 187 9.94 14.71 -22.11
C PRO A 187 10.81 14.13 -20.98
N LYS A 188 10.44 14.39 -19.72
CA LYS A 188 11.22 13.96 -18.54
C LYS A 188 10.54 12.89 -17.69
N PHE A 189 9.26 12.60 -17.95
CA PHE A 189 8.48 11.70 -17.10
C PHE A 189 7.21 11.18 -17.77
N LEU A 190 6.64 10.11 -17.20
CA LEU A 190 5.33 9.59 -17.57
C LEU A 190 4.28 10.00 -16.53
N TYR A 191 3.08 10.36 -16.99
CA TYR A 191 1.92 10.52 -16.14
C TYR A 191 1.23 9.17 -15.95
N ALA A 192 0.99 8.81 -14.69
CA ALA A 192 0.26 7.60 -14.34
C ALA A 192 -0.83 7.86 -13.29
N GLN A 193 -1.80 6.96 -13.21
CA GLN A 193 -2.82 6.93 -12.17
C GLN A 193 -2.73 5.62 -11.41
N SER A 194 -2.72 5.70 -10.09
CA SER A 194 -2.82 4.51 -9.23
C SER A 194 -4.28 4.10 -9.10
N ILE A 195 -4.57 2.86 -9.45
CA ILE A 195 -5.87 2.23 -9.43
C ILE A 195 -5.80 1.04 -8.47
N ILE A 196 -6.68 1.03 -7.49
CA ILE A 196 -6.84 -0.08 -6.53
C ILE A 196 -8.33 -0.42 -6.51
N ASP A 197 -8.68 -1.68 -6.70
CA ASP A 197 -10.07 -2.16 -6.79
C ASP A 197 -10.93 -1.36 -7.78
N GLY A 198 -10.34 -0.97 -8.92
CA GLY A 198 -11.01 -0.19 -9.97
C GLY A 198 -11.21 1.30 -9.64
N LEU A 199 -10.71 1.77 -8.50
CA LEU A 199 -10.80 3.17 -8.08
C LEU A 199 -9.46 3.89 -8.27
N VAL A 200 -9.48 5.05 -8.92
CA VAL A 200 -8.31 5.93 -9.02
C VAL A 200 -8.04 6.56 -7.65
N VAL A 201 -6.89 6.22 -7.08
CA VAL A 201 -6.47 6.64 -5.73
C VAL A 201 -5.50 7.81 -5.78
N ASN A 202 -4.54 7.80 -6.71
CA ASN A 202 -3.50 8.82 -6.80
C ASN A 202 -3.15 9.15 -8.25
N LYS A 203 -2.71 10.38 -8.48
CA LYS A 203 -1.99 10.75 -9.70
C LYS A 203 -0.49 10.69 -9.42
N LEU A 204 0.26 10.11 -10.34
CA LEU A 204 1.69 9.80 -10.20
C LEU A 204 2.47 10.40 -11.37
N ARG A 205 3.75 10.66 -11.14
CA ARG A 205 4.73 10.97 -12.17
C ARG A 205 5.91 10.01 -12.06
N TYR A 206 6.30 9.40 -13.17
CA TYR A 206 7.46 8.52 -13.26
C TYR A 206 8.58 9.24 -13.97
N TYR A 207 9.54 9.75 -13.21
CA TYR A 207 10.71 10.41 -13.76
C TYR A 207 11.76 9.38 -14.16
N PHE A 208 12.46 9.63 -15.26
CA PHE A 208 13.58 8.79 -15.70
C PHE A 208 14.92 9.21 -15.08
N ASP A 209 14.96 10.36 -14.41
CA ASP A 209 16.13 10.95 -13.78
C ASP A 209 15.84 11.28 -12.31
N GLU A 210 16.78 10.97 -11.43
CA GLU A 210 16.63 11.16 -9.98
C GLU A 210 16.57 12.64 -9.61
N LYS A 211 17.46 13.44 -10.21
CA LYS A 211 17.57 14.86 -9.91
C LYS A 211 16.27 15.58 -10.28
N ALA A 212 15.70 15.28 -11.44
CA ALA A 212 14.41 15.81 -11.86
C ALA A 212 13.26 15.43 -10.90
N ALA A 213 13.29 14.21 -10.34
CA ALA A 213 12.30 13.77 -9.36
C ALA A 213 12.45 14.51 -8.02
N LEU A 214 13.68 14.68 -7.54
CA LEU A 214 13.99 15.43 -6.32
C LEU A 214 13.65 16.92 -6.46
N GLU A 215 13.96 17.53 -7.60
CA GLU A 215 13.58 18.91 -7.92
C GLU A 215 12.07 19.09 -7.90
N TYR A 216 11.32 18.16 -8.49
CA TYR A 216 9.86 18.20 -8.47
C TYR A 216 9.31 18.22 -7.04
N VAL A 217 9.80 17.33 -6.19
CA VAL A 217 9.36 17.20 -4.81
C VAL A 217 9.79 18.38 -3.94
N ASN A 218 10.97 18.97 -4.16
CA ASN A 218 11.48 20.07 -3.35
C ASN A 218 10.84 21.43 -3.70
N ASN A 219 10.23 21.56 -4.87
CA ASN A 219 9.59 22.80 -5.36
C ASN A 219 8.07 22.87 -5.10
N HIS A 220 7.49 21.96 -4.30
CA HIS A 220 6.03 21.81 -4.05
C HIS A 220 5.70 21.64 -2.56
#